data_AF-A0A356UEL0-F1
#
_entry.id   AF-A0A356UEL0-F1
#
_cell.length_a   1.000
_cell.length_b   1.000
_cell.length_c   1.000
_cell.angle_alpha   90.00
_cell.angle_beta   90.00
_cell.angle_gamma   90.00
#
_symmetry.space_group_name_H-M   'P 1'
#
loop_
_entity.id
_entity.type
_entity.pdbx_description
1 polymer ?
#
loop_
_entity_poly.entity_id
_entity_poly.type
_entity_poly.pdbx_seq_one_letter_code
_entity_poly.pdbx_strand_id
1 'polypeptide(L)'
;MDSQEQVRRISRSYSISTIFWCAFLAAPFGLLNAWLLGLTDVRAWIIQYLGGAFGGILVGFLATIINKKRFFIPIASMVEYVSGIEQGKLDAKLKNLNYGLMDTIRMAFDQMGDGIINLMFTTKPRILETEKVKNEMVEQVNNGN
;
A
#
# COMPACT_ATOMS: atom_id res chain seq x y z
N MET A 1 15.98 -2.34 -4.59
CA MET A 1 14.81 -2.24 -5.49
C MET A 1 13.81 -1.33 -4.80
N ASP A 2 13.56 -0.13 -5.34
CA ASP A 2 12.83 0.94 -4.66
C ASP A 2 11.37 0.50 -4.34
N SER A 3 10.98 0.57 -3.06
CA SER A 3 9.66 0.13 -2.57
C SER A 3 8.53 0.92 -3.24
N GLN A 4 8.79 2.17 -3.60
CA GLN A 4 7.89 3.02 -4.38
C GLN A 4 7.64 2.47 -5.79
N GLU A 5 8.66 1.88 -6.40
CA GLU A 5 8.58 1.32 -7.75
C GLU A 5 7.75 0.03 -7.78
N GLN A 6 7.85 -0.80 -6.73
CA GLN A 6 7.01 -1.99 -6.56
C GLN A 6 5.53 -1.63 -6.37
N VAL A 7 5.23 -0.67 -5.48
CA VAL A 7 3.86 -0.18 -5.28
C VAL A 7 3.29 0.40 -6.58
N ARG A 8 4.11 1.09 -7.37
CA ARG A 8 3.72 1.63 -8.68
C ARG A 8 3.40 0.53 -9.70
N ARG A 9 4.18 -0.56 -9.76
CA ARG A 9 3.90 -1.70 -10.65
C ARG A 9 2.62 -2.43 -10.26
N ILE A 10 2.44 -2.72 -8.97
CA ILE A 10 1.23 -3.38 -8.45
C ILE A 10 0.00 -2.50 -8.73
N SER A 11 0.08 -1.20 -8.47
CA SER A 11 -1.00 -0.25 -8.77
C SER A 11 -1.37 -0.23 -10.25
N ARG A 12 -0.38 -0.24 -11.17
CA ARG A 12 -0.64 -0.27 -12.62
C ARG A 12 -1.30 -1.57 -13.06
N SER A 13 -0.78 -2.72 -12.60
CA SER A 13 -1.35 -4.02 -12.93
C SER A 13 -2.79 -4.16 -12.43
N TYR A 14 -3.04 -3.75 -11.19
CA TYR A 14 -4.38 -3.70 -10.59
C TYR A 14 -5.34 -2.81 -11.39
N SER A 15 -4.89 -1.60 -11.77
CA SER A 15 -5.69 -0.65 -12.56
C SER A 15 -6.12 -1.25 -13.89
N ILE A 16 -5.17 -1.84 -14.63
CA ILE A 16 -5.42 -2.43 -15.95
C ILE A 16 -6.39 -3.61 -15.82
N SER A 17 -6.16 -4.50 -14.86
CA SER A 17 -7.03 -5.65 -14.63
C SER A 17 -8.44 -5.24 -14.22
N THR A 18 -8.57 -4.25 -13.34
CA THR A 18 -9.87 -3.74 -12.88
C THR A 18 -10.66 -3.11 -14.03
N ILE A 19 -10.02 -2.29 -14.84
CA ILE A 19 -10.66 -1.68 -16.02
C ILE A 19 -11.10 -2.74 -17.02
N PHE A 20 -10.25 -3.74 -17.29
CA PHE A 20 -10.58 -4.84 -18.19
C PHE A 20 -11.78 -5.64 -17.68
N TRP A 21 -11.80 -6.04 -16.41
CA TRP A 21 -12.90 -6.79 -15.83
C TRP A 21 -14.20 -5.98 -15.81
N CYS A 22 -14.16 -4.69 -15.46
CA CYS A 22 -15.35 -3.86 -15.53
C CYS A 22 -15.88 -3.72 -16.96
N ALA A 23 -15.00 -3.56 -17.96
CA ALA A 23 -15.40 -3.51 -19.37
C ALA A 23 -16.02 -4.84 -19.85
N PHE A 24 -15.36 -5.95 -19.54
CA PHE A 24 -15.80 -7.29 -19.93
C PHE A 24 -17.14 -7.67 -19.29
N LEU A 25 -17.32 -7.37 -17.99
CA LEU A 25 -18.56 -7.65 -17.29
C LEU A 25 -19.70 -6.71 -17.69
N ALA A 26 -19.41 -5.46 -18.08
CA ALA A 26 -20.43 -4.48 -18.48
C ALA A 26 -20.93 -4.67 -19.93
N ALA A 27 -20.11 -5.23 -20.83
CA ALA A 27 -20.49 -5.40 -22.23
C ALA A 27 -21.74 -6.28 -22.45
N PRO A 28 -21.94 -7.40 -21.73
CA PRO A 28 -23.19 -8.17 -21.75
C PRO A 28 -24.42 -7.38 -21.28
N PHE A 29 -24.27 -6.44 -20.35
CA PHE A 29 -25.39 -5.59 -19.92
C PHE A 29 -25.83 -4.61 -21.02
N GLY A 30 -24.91 -4.20 -21.89
CA GLY A 30 -25.24 -3.47 -23.11
C GLY A 30 -26.14 -4.29 -24.04
N LEU A 31 -25.84 -5.57 -24.23
CA LEU A 31 -26.67 -6.48 -25.03
C LEU A 31 -28.04 -6.74 -24.40
N LEU A 32 -28.09 -6.94 -23.08
CA LEU A 32 -29.35 -7.04 -22.33
C LEU A 32 -30.21 -5.79 -22.50
N ASN A 33 -29.60 -4.60 -22.47
CA ASN A 33 -30.30 -3.34 -22.69
C ASN A 33 -30.84 -3.22 -24.14
N ALA A 34 -30.07 -3.64 -25.13
CA ALA A 34 -30.53 -3.67 -26.53
C ALA A 34 -31.75 -4.59 -26.72
N TRP A 35 -31.72 -5.77 -26.08
CA TRP A 35 -32.81 -6.72 -26.10
C TRP A 35 -34.07 -6.18 -25.40
N LEU A 36 -33.93 -5.53 -24.23
CA LEU A 36 -35.03 -4.88 -23.51
C LEU A 36 -35.69 -3.75 -24.31
N LEU A 37 -34.91 -3.02 -25.11
CA LEU A 37 -35.41 -1.96 -25.99
C LEU A 37 -36.06 -2.49 -27.28
N GLY A 38 -36.12 -3.81 -27.47
CA GLY A 38 -36.71 -4.43 -28.65
C GLY A 38 -35.94 -4.12 -29.95
N LEU A 39 -34.68 -3.69 -29.84
CA LEU A 39 -33.84 -3.40 -30.99
C LEU A 39 -33.49 -4.74 -31.64
N THR A 40 -33.98 -5.03 -32.83
CA THR A 40 -33.70 -6.27 -33.56
C THR A 40 -32.55 -6.14 -34.56
N ASP A 41 -32.06 -4.92 -34.75
CA ASP A 41 -31.00 -4.60 -35.69
C ASP A 41 -29.63 -5.04 -35.16
N VAL A 42 -28.90 -5.83 -35.95
CA VAL A 42 -27.55 -6.32 -35.60
C VAL A 42 -26.60 -5.14 -35.33
N ARG A 43 -26.75 -4.04 -36.06
CA ARG A 43 -25.97 -2.80 -35.84
C ARG A 43 -26.25 -2.18 -34.48
N ALA A 44 -27.51 -2.20 -34.03
CA ALA A 44 -27.90 -1.65 -32.74
C ALA A 44 -27.35 -2.49 -31.57
N TRP A 45 -27.28 -3.82 -31.74
CA TRP A 45 -26.65 -4.71 -30.77
C TRP A 45 -25.16 -4.45 -30.61
N ILE A 46 -24.45 -4.24 -31.73
CA ILE A 46 -23.02 -3.90 -31.71
C ILE A 46 -22.78 -2.57 -31.00
N ILE A 47 -23.58 -1.54 -31.31
CA ILE A 47 -23.47 -0.22 -30.68
C ILE A 47 -23.73 -0.30 -29.17
N GLN A 48 -24.73 -1.06 -28.75
CA GLN A 48 -25.07 -1.21 -27.34
C GLN A 48 -24.03 -2.06 -26.59
N TYR A 49 -23.46 -3.10 -27.22
CA TYR A 49 -22.34 -3.85 -26.65
C TYR A 49 -21.11 -2.95 -26.43
N LEU A 50 -20.76 -2.14 -27.43
CA LEU A 50 -19.67 -1.16 -27.32
C LEU A 50 -19.97 -0.09 -26.27
N GLY A 51 -21.23 0.36 -26.17
CA GLY A 51 -21.69 1.28 -25.13
C GLY A 51 -21.56 0.69 -23.72
N GLY A 52 -21.95 -0.57 -23.54
CA GLY A 52 -21.78 -1.30 -22.28
C GLY A 52 -20.31 -1.48 -21.90
N ALA A 53 -19.46 -1.88 -22.86
CA ALA A 53 -18.02 -1.99 -22.66
C ALA A 53 -17.39 -0.63 -22.27
N PHE A 54 -17.78 0.45 -22.96
CA PHE A 54 -17.30 1.80 -22.66
C PHE A 54 -17.75 2.28 -21.28
N GLY A 55 -19.00 2.02 -20.89
CA GLY A 55 -19.49 2.27 -19.54
C GLY A 55 -18.68 1.52 -18.49
N GLY A 56 -18.35 0.25 -18.75
CA GLY A 56 -17.47 -0.54 -17.89
C GLY A 56 -16.05 0.02 -17.77
N ILE A 57 -15.46 0.52 -18.86
CA ILE A 57 -14.16 1.20 -18.83
C ILE A 57 -14.22 2.43 -17.92
N LEU A 58 -15.25 3.26 -18.07
CA LEU A 58 -15.43 4.48 -17.28
C LEU A 58 -15.54 4.15 -15.78
N VAL A 59 -16.40 3.19 -15.42
CA VAL A 59 -16.59 2.74 -14.04
C VAL A 59 -15.30 2.14 -13.48
N GLY A 60 -14.60 1.30 -14.24
CA GLY A 60 -13.32 0.71 -13.84
C GLY A 60 -12.23 1.77 -13.59
N PHE A 61 -12.20 2.82 -14.41
CA PHE A 61 -11.27 3.93 -14.24
C PHE A 61 -11.58 4.74 -12.97
N LEU A 62 -12.85 5.06 -12.73
CA LEU A 62 -13.32 5.72 -11.50
C LEU A 62 -13.02 4.88 -10.25
N ALA A 63 -13.35 3.59 -10.27
CA ALA A 63 -13.06 2.65 -9.19
C ALA A 63 -11.55 2.59 -8.88
N THR A 64 -10.71 2.58 -9.93
CA THR A 64 -9.26 2.62 -9.81
C THR A 64 -8.77 3.90 -9.12
N ILE A 65 -9.28 5.07 -9.52
CA ILE A 65 -8.90 6.35 -8.89
C ILE A 65 -9.28 6.36 -7.41
N ILE A 66 -10.50 5.92 -7.08
CA ILE A 66 -11.01 5.86 -5.71
C ILE A 66 -10.16 4.89 -4.88
N ASN A 67 -9.89 3.69 -5.38
CA ASN A 67 -9.08 2.69 -4.69
C ASN A 67 -7.63 3.14 -4.53
N LYS A 68 -7.06 3.85 -5.51
CA LYS A 68 -5.73 4.45 -5.39
C LYS A 68 -5.65 5.43 -4.23
N LYS A 69 -6.63 6.34 -4.12
CA LYS A 69 -6.69 7.30 -3.03
C LYS A 69 -6.97 6.65 -1.67
N ARG A 70 -7.86 5.65 -1.64
CA ARG A 70 -8.34 5.04 -0.39
C ARG A 70 -7.41 3.98 0.19
N PHE A 71 -6.62 3.30 -0.65
CA PHE A 71 -5.79 2.16 -0.20
C PHE A 71 -4.32 2.35 -0.54
N PHE A 72 -3.98 2.63 -1.81
CA PHE A 72 -2.58 2.64 -2.24
C PHE A 72 -1.77 3.78 -1.60
N ILE A 73 -2.34 4.98 -1.49
CA ILE A 73 -1.65 6.12 -0.85
C ILE A 73 -1.39 5.85 0.64
N PRO A 74 -2.40 5.45 1.45
CA PRO A 74 -2.19 5.03 2.85
C PRO A 74 -1.13 3.93 3.01
N ILE A 75 -1.21 2.87 2.21
CA ILE A 75 -0.25 1.74 2.27
C ILE A 75 1.16 2.23 1.95
N ALA A 76 1.34 3.02 0.90
CA ALA A 76 2.65 3.55 0.53
C ALA A 76 3.26 4.39 1.66
N SER A 77 2.43 5.21 2.35
CA SER A 77 2.87 6.00 3.49
C SER A 77 3.29 5.14 4.69
N MET A 78 2.59 4.02 4.95
CA MET A 78 2.97 3.10 6.04
C MET A 78 4.28 2.37 5.71
N VAL A 79 4.45 1.93 4.47
CA VAL A 79 5.70 1.29 4.00
C VAL A 79 6.89 2.24 4.15
N GLU A 80 6.71 3.51 3.76
CA GLU A 80 7.74 4.54 3.92
C GLU A 80 8.09 4.79 5.40
N TYR A 81 7.08 4.80 6.28
CA TYR A 81 7.27 4.94 7.73
C TYR A 81 8.09 3.77 8.31
N VAL A 82 7.71 2.53 8.02
CA VAL A 82 8.42 1.33 8.49
C VAL A 82 9.85 1.28 7.95
N SER A 83 10.04 1.60 6.66
CA SER A 83 11.38 1.66 6.06
C SER A 83 12.24 2.77 6.68
N GLY A 84 11.63 3.88 7.12
CA GLY A 84 12.31 4.93 7.89
C GLY A 84 12.82 4.42 9.24
N ILE A 85 12.00 3.67 9.96
CA ILE A 85 12.40 3.04 11.24
C ILE A 85 13.53 2.03 11.01
N GLU A 86 13.45 1.20 9.97
CA GLU A 86 14.50 0.25 9.60
C GLU A 86 15.85 0.93 9.33
N GLN A 87 15.83 2.11 8.71
CA GLN A 87 17.02 2.94 8.46
C GLN A 87 17.51 3.71 9.70
N GLY A 88 16.91 3.50 10.88
CA GLY A 88 17.26 4.16 12.12
C GLY A 88 16.74 5.60 12.25
N LYS A 89 15.81 6.03 11.38
CA LYS A 89 15.18 7.35 11.48
C LYS A 89 13.98 7.29 12.41
N LEU A 90 14.24 7.51 13.70
CA LEU A 90 13.26 7.35 14.78
C LEU A 90 12.30 8.54 14.97
N ASP A 91 12.59 9.67 14.35
CA ASP A 91 11.68 10.83 14.33
C ASP A 91 10.65 10.76 13.20
N ALA A 92 10.68 9.71 12.38
CA ALA A 92 9.70 9.51 11.32
C ALA A 92 8.31 9.36 11.95
N LYS A 93 7.31 10.11 11.44
CA LYS A 93 5.91 9.98 11.83
C LYS A 93 5.07 9.59 10.63
N LEU A 94 4.00 8.83 10.87
CA LEU A 94 3.00 8.55 9.85
C LEU A 94 2.40 9.86 9.33
N LYS A 95 2.33 10.03 8.00
CA LYS A 95 1.81 11.25 7.36
C LYS A 95 0.36 11.47 7.78
N ASN A 96 -0.05 12.73 7.95
CA ASN A 96 -1.43 13.10 8.29
C ASN A 96 -2.35 12.94 7.05
N LEU A 97 -2.69 11.70 6.73
CA LEU A 97 -3.53 11.31 5.61
C LEU A 97 -4.84 10.72 6.09
N ASN A 98 -5.86 10.67 5.23
CA ASN A 98 -7.07 9.92 5.51
C ASN A 98 -6.81 8.43 5.26
N TYR A 99 -6.62 7.66 6.33
CA TYR A 99 -6.40 6.21 6.27
C TYR A 99 -7.70 5.42 6.12
N GLY A 100 -8.87 6.01 6.42
CA GLY A 100 -10.17 5.39 6.26
C GLY A 100 -10.25 4.00 6.90
N LEU A 101 -10.48 2.96 6.09
CA LEU A 101 -10.53 1.56 6.54
C LEU A 101 -9.17 1.02 7.05
N MET A 102 -8.07 1.69 6.70
CA MET A 102 -6.72 1.32 7.11
C MET A 102 -6.29 2.00 8.42
N ASP A 103 -7.17 2.74 9.09
CA ASP A 103 -6.80 3.49 10.30
C ASP A 103 -6.47 2.56 11.48
N THR A 104 -7.10 1.40 11.59
CA THR A 104 -6.71 0.38 12.57
C THR A 104 -5.28 -0.11 12.34
N ILE A 105 -4.90 -0.34 11.09
CA ILE A 105 -3.55 -0.77 10.72
C ILE A 105 -2.54 0.37 10.97
N ARG A 106 -2.92 1.61 10.66
CA ARG A 106 -2.13 2.80 10.97
C ARG A 106 -1.81 2.88 12.47
N MET A 107 -2.82 2.75 13.33
CA MET A 107 -2.64 2.81 14.79
C MET A 107 -1.71 1.70 15.28
N ALA A 108 -1.83 0.49 14.72
CA ALA A 108 -0.92 -0.61 15.04
C ALA A 108 0.53 -0.32 14.63
N PHE A 109 0.75 0.28 13.45
CA PHE A 109 2.08 0.72 13.03
C PHE A 109 2.66 1.81 13.93
N ASP A 110 1.84 2.77 14.36
CA ASP A 110 2.26 3.85 15.27
C ASP A 110 2.71 3.27 16.62
N GLN A 111 1.90 2.38 17.22
CA GLN A 111 2.24 1.68 18.46
C GLN A 111 3.50 0.81 18.33
N MET A 112 3.66 0.13 17.20
CA MET A 112 4.86 -0.66 16.92
C MET A 112 6.10 0.24 16.83
N GLY A 113 5.99 1.38 16.15
CA GLY A 113 7.08 2.34 16.05
C GLY A 113 7.48 2.92 17.40
N ASP A 114 6.52 3.34 18.21
CA ASP A 114 6.77 3.81 19.58
C ASP A 114 7.46 2.74 20.44
N GLY A 115 7.04 1.47 20.30
CA GLY A 115 7.67 0.34 20.97
C GLY A 115 9.14 0.14 20.57
N ILE A 116 9.43 0.19 19.26
CA ILE A 116 10.80 0.07 18.74
C ILE A 116 11.68 1.25 19.20
N ILE A 117 11.15 2.46 19.16
CA ILE A 117 11.83 3.67 19.63
C ILE A 117 12.19 3.52 21.11
N ASN A 118 11.23 3.13 21.95
CA ASN A 118 11.45 2.96 23.38
C ASN A 118 12.46 1.84 23.69
N LEU A 119 12.39 0.73 22.94
CA LEU A 119 13.38 -0.35 23.03
C LEU A 119 14.78 0.15 22.67
N MET A 120 14.94 0.97 21.62
CA MET A 120 16.24 1.54 21.29
C MET A 120 16.76 2.51 22.34
N PHE A 121 15.91 3.38 22.89
CA PHE A 121 16.31 4.30 23.96
C PHE A 121 16.76 3.57 25.23
N THR A 122 16.10 2.47 25.59
CA THR A 122 16.44 1.68 26.78
C THR A 122 17.62 0.73 26.58
N THR A 123 17.79 0.18 25.37
CA THR A 123 18.82 -0.82 25.07
C THR A 123 20.17 -0.18 24.73
N LYS A 124 20.19 0.98 24.08
CA LYS A 124 21.42 1.69 23.70
C LYS A 124 22.37 1.97 24.88
N PRO A 125 21.92 2.51 26.04
CA PRO A 125 22.80 2.69 27.20
C PRO A 125 23.27 1.35 27.78
N ARG A 126 22.41 0.32 27.81
CA ARG A 126 22.77 -1.02 28.32
C ARG A 126 23.83 -1.71 27.47
N ILE A 127 23.76 -1.60 26.15
CA ILE A 127 24.79 -2.11 25.25
C ILE A 127 26.12 -1.41 25.52
N LEU A 128 26.10 -0.09 25.70
CA LEU A 128 27.29 0.73 25.95
C LEU A 128 27.94 0.40 27.30
N GLU A 129 27.14 0.15 28.34
CA GLU A 129 27.63 -0.36 29.63
C GLU A 129 28.21 -1.78 29.50
N THR A 130 27.56 -2.66 28.75
CA THR A 130 28.03 -4.03 28.53
C THR A 130 29.35 -4.05 27.75
N GLU A 131 29.51 -3.19 26.74
CA GLU A 131 30.78 -3.04 26.02
C GLU A 131 31.90 -2.46 26.89
N LYS A 132 31.59 -1.50 27.76
CA LYS A 132 32.58 -0.97 28.73
C LYS A 132 33.07 -2.08 29.67
N VAL A 133 32.16 -2.84 30.28
CA VAL A 133 32.51 -3.95 31.17
C VAL A 133 33.33 -5.01 30.42
N LYS A 134 32.95 -5.33 29.18
CA LYS A 134 33.72 -6.27 28.34
C LYS A 134 35.15 -5.76 28.08
N ASN A 135 35.31 -4.47 27.76
CA ASN A 135 36.63 -3.90 27.51
C ASN A 135 37.50 -3.87 28.78
N GLU A 136 36.91 -3.54 29.94
CA GLU A 136 37.59 -3.60 31.24
C GLU A 136 38.03 -5.03 31.59
N MET A 137 37.19 -6.04 31.31
CA MET A 137 37.58 -7.45 31.49
C MET A 137 38.73 -7.87 30.58
N VAL A 138 38.75 -7.41 29.32
CA VAL A 138 39.84 -7.71 28.38
C VAL A 138 41.15 -7.05 28.83
N GLU A 139 41.10 -5.82 29.33
CA GLU A 139 42.28 -5.13 29.89
C GLU A 139 42.80 -5.81 31.17
N GLN A 140 41.91 -6.27 32.06
CA GLN A 140 42.30 -7.03 33.25
C GLN A 140 42.96 -8.37 32.90
N VAL A 141 42.48 -9.06 31.86
CA VAL A 141 43.10 -10.31 31.39
C VAL A 141 44.45 -10.05 30.73
N ASN A 142 44.61 -8.96 29.97
CA ASN A 142 45.88 -8.62 29.34
C ASN A 142 46.94 -8.08 30.32
N ASN A 143 46.53 -7.40 31.39
CA ASN A 143 47.43 -6.86 32.42
C ASN A 143 47.70 -7.84 33.59
N GLY A 144 47.10 -9.03 33.56
CA GLY A 144 47.25 -10.08 34.58
C GLY A 144 48.34 -11.12 34.30
N ASN A 145 49.15 -10.93 33.26
CA ASN A 145 50.38 -11.70 32.95
C ASN A 145 51.63 -10.86 33.26
#